data_AF-A0A7S3GMW0-F1
#
_entry.id   AF-A0A7S3GMW0-F1
#
_cell.length_a   1.000
_cell.length_b   1.000
_cell.length_c   1.000
_cell.angle_alpha   90.00
_cell.angle_beta   90.00
_cell.angle_gamma   90.00
#
_symmetry.space_group_name_H-M   'P 1'
#
loop_
_entity.id
_entity.type
_entity.pdbx_description
1 polymer ?
#
loop_
_entity_poly.entity_id
_entity_poly.type
_entity_poly.pdbx_seq_one_letter_code
_entity_poly.pdbx_strand_id
1 'polypeptide(L)'
;ANPGERFGVPLRNIKAPAPKSKPMAPLPVPLPAPLQVVNPAPTVSPAYSAPRTVQGDVAIDLDTHCMVQDYHVWTLASADRDAIRTAASDLVKFLRTINGIPISATTEQGSLAKNTFVPLSSDIDIVVEIVGFHGREELISELLKMMLAEHKCRMEDSGHNILNFSFQGVDFDLVLIDAAKIDDRSKRIAAQGARTEAIVASERNDRQKLQSFIRGVKYWSKRQNVAIKSCSLEMVVLALWPVLIAPSTTHPFRHFLLNVRAELDKPDIKNYY
;
A
#
# COMPACT_ATOMS: atom_id res chain seq x y z
N ALA A 1 -15.86 -25.42 -62.55
CA ALA A 1 -16.57 -24.49 -63.45
C ALA A 1 -17.91 -24.14 -62.81
N ASN A 2 -18.23 -22.84 -62.69
CA ASN A 2 -19.54 -22.29 -62.26
C ASN A 2 -20.65 -22.68 -63.25
N PRO A 3 -21.94 -22.64 -62.87
CA PRO A 3 -22.75 -21.43 -63.15
C PRO A 3 -23.97 -21.18 -62.21
N GLY A 4 -24.58 -19.99 -62.31
CA GLY A 4 -25.92 -19.65 -61.81
C GLY A 4 -25.98 -18.32 -61.05
N GLU A 5 -25.95 -17.15 -61.71
CA GLU A 5 -27.12 -16.34 -62.13
C GLU A 5 -27.92 -15.71 -60.96
N ARG A 6 -28.47 -14.50 -60.96
CA ARG A 6 -28.50 -13.24 -61.74
C ARG A 6 -29.38 -12.26 -60.90
N PHE A 7 -29.35 -10.95 -61.22
CA PHE A 7 -30.31 -9.89 -60.84
C PHE A 7 -30.23 -9.41 -59.36
N GLY A 8 -30.27 -8.13 -58.97
CA GLY A 8 -30.60 -6.88 -59.65
C GLY A 8 -31.57 -6.05 -58.80
N VAL A 9 -31.09 -4.90 -58.27
CA VAL A 9 -31.86 -3.66 -57.92
C VAL A 9 -32.66 -3.68 -56.58
N PRO A 10 -32.96 -2.55 -55.89
CA PRO A 10 -32.20 -1.34 -55.54
C PRO A 10 -32.19 -1.01 -54.02
N LEU A 11 -31.27 -0.12 -53.61
CA LEU A 11 -31.42 0.73 -52.43
C LEU A 11 -32.67 1.63 -52.60
N ARG A 12 -33.74 1.41 -51.83
CA ARG A 12 -34.75 2.42 -51.45
C ARG A 12 -35.74 1.85 -50.42
N ASN A 13 -36.12 2.71 -49.48
CA ASN A 13 -37.08 2.51 -48.37
C ASN A 13 -36.53 1.89 -47.07
N ILE A 14 -35.54 2.57 -46.47
CA ILE A 14 -35.62 2.79 -45.02
C ILE A 14 -35.85 4.29 -44.81
N LYS A 15 -37.03 4.57 -44.28
CA LYS A 15 -37.56 5.89 -43.95
C LYS A 15 -36.62 6.52 -42.91
N ALA A 16 -35.88 7.56 -43.29
CA ALA A 16 -35.10 8.35 -42.34
C ALA A 16 -36.07 9.01 -41.34
N PRO A 17 -35.85 8.88 -40.02
CA PRO A 17 -36.62 9.62 -39.03
C PRO A 17 -36.36 11.12 -39.18
N ALA A 18 -37.41 11.92 -38.96
CA ALA A 18 -37.40 13.38 -39.04
C ALA A 18 -36.25 14.01 -38.23
N PRO A 19 -35.74 15.20 -38.64
CA PRO A 19 -34.74 15.91 -37.86
C PRO A 19 -35.25 16.12 -36.44
N LYS A 20 -34.53 15.62 -35.44
CA LYS A 20 -34.80 15.91 -34.04
C LYS A 20 -34.80 17.44 -33.88
N SER A 21 -35.91 17.98 -33.41
CA SER A 21 -35.99 19.34 -32.91
C SER A 21 -34.87 19.55 -31.90
N LYS A 22 -34.21 20.72 -31.95
CA LYS A 22 -33.25 21.13 -30.91
C LYS A 22 -33.93 20.95 -29.54
N PRO A 23 -33.28 20.33 -28.54
CA PRO A 23 -33.82 20.36 -27.20
C PRO A 23 -33.93 21.83 -26.78
N MET A 24 -35.15 22.23 -26.44
CA MET A 24 -35.44 23.50 -25.79
C MET A 24 -34.60 23.56 -24.51
N ALA A 25 -33.82 24.61 -24.32
CA ALA A 25 -33.11 24.81 -23.07
C ALA A 25 -34.12 24.78 -21.91
N PRO A 26 -33.86 24.05 -20.81
CA PRO A 26 -34.75 24.10 -19.66
C PRO A 26 -34.79 25.53 -19.13
N LEU A 27 -35.99 26.03 -18.84
CA LEU A 27 -36.15 27.25 -18.06
C LEU A 27 -35.47 27.03 -16.68
N PRO A 28 -34.80 28.06 -16.13
CA PRO A 28 -34.14 27.93 -14.84
C PRO A 28 -35.17 27.64 -13.74
N VAL A 29 -34.99 26.52 -13.05
CA VAL A 29 -35.79 26.17 -11.87
C VAL A 29 -35.37 27.10 -10.72
N PRO A 30 -36.30 27.73 -9.99
CA PRO A 30 -35.95 28.50 -8.81
C PRO A 30 -35.32 27.59 -7.76
N LEU A 31 -34.16 28.01 -7.23
CA LEU A 31 -33.50 27.31 -6.12
C LEU A 31 -34.46 27.23 -4.92
N PRO A 32 -34.64 26.05 -4.30
CA PRO A 32 -35.37 25.96 -3.04
C PRO A 32 -34.61 26.72 -1.94
N ALA A 33 -35.37 27.39 -1.07
CA ALA A 33 -34.82 28.13 0.07
C ALA A 33 -33.97 27.22 0.97
N PRO A 34 -32.91 27.74 1.63
CA PRO A 34 -32.03 26.94 2.47
C PRO A 34 -32.83 26.28 3.59
N LEU A 35 -32.73 24.95 3.71
CA LEU A 35 -33.24 24.24 4.87
C LEU A 35 -32.47 24.71 6.11
N GLN A 36 -33.19 25.24 7.10
CA GLN A 36 -32.62 25.49 8.43
C GLN A 36 -32.30 24.14 9.07
N VAL A 37 -31.02 23.83 9.17
CA VAL A 37 -30.53 22.69 9.95
C VAL A 37 -30.69 23.04 11.42
N VAL A 38 -31.62 22.38 12.09
CA VAL A 38 -31.68 22.32 13.55
C VAL A 38 -30.52 21.42 13.98
N ASN A 39 -29.48 22.02 14.57
CA ASN A 39 -28.33 21.28 15.12
C ASN A 39 -28.80 20.36 16.26
N PRO A 40 -28.57 19.04 16.20
CA PRO A 40 -28.63 18.21 17.40
C PRO A 40 -27.45 18.57 18.33
N ALA A 41 -27.69 18.49 19.64
CA ALA A 41 -26.74 18.87 20.69
C ALA A 41 -25.37 18.17 20.57
N PRO A 42 -24.26 18.85 20.93
CA PRO A 42 -22.92 18.30 20.76
C PRO A 42 -22.71 17.09 21.67
N THR A 43 -22.42 15.95 21.06
CA THR A 43 -21.90 14.78 21.78
C THR A 43 -20.43 15.06 22.09
N VAL A 44 -20.09 15.08 23.37
CA VAL A 44 -18.77 15.39 23.90
C VAL A 44 -17.76 14.34 23.42
N SER A 45 -16.92 14.72 22.46
CA SER A 45 -15.63 14.06 22.22
C SER A 45 -14.56 14.80 23.03
N PRO A 46 -13.60 14.10 23.68
CA PRO A 46 -12.61 14.75 24.52
C PRO A 46 -11.70 15.63 23.66
N ALA A 47 -11.75 16.93 23.94
CA ALA A 47 -10.92 17.94 23.30
C ALA A 47 -9.44 17.71 23.65
N TYR A 48 -8.62 17.40 22.64
CA TYR A 48 -7.19 17.68 22.72
C TYR A 48 -6.99 19.16 22.38
N SER A 49 -6.80 19.96 23.42
CA SER A 49 -6.39 21.36 23.32
C SER A 49 -5.04 21.44 22.61
N ALA A 50 -4.99 22.01 21.41
CA ALA A 50 -3.73 22.37 20.77
C ALA A 50 -3.06 23.52 21.53
N PRO A 51 -1.78 23.42 21.94
CA PRO A 51 -1.03 24.59 22.36
C PRO A 51 -0.66 25.43 21.14
N ARG A 52 -0.79 26.75 21.32
CA ARG A 52 -0.45 27.82 20.37
C ARG A 52 1.00 27.71 19.86
N THR A 53 1.17 28.13 18.62
CA THR A 53 2.44 28.45 17.97
C THR A 53 3.32 29.34 18.86
N VAL A 54 4.50 28.83 19.20
CA VAL A 54 5.65 29.65 19.59
C VAL A 54 6.70 29.49 18.49
N GLN A 55 6.92 30.57 17.76
CA GLN A 55 8.04 30.76 16.86
C GLN A 55 9.28 30.93 17.75
N GLY A 56 10.20 29.98 17.74
CA GLY A 56 11.41 30.00 18.54
C GLY A 56 12.13 28.66 18.45
N ASP A 57 13.38 28.70 18.01
CA ASP A 57 14.37 27.63 17.91
C ASP A 57 13.92 26.22 18.32
N VAL A 58 13.75 25.38 17.31
CA VAL A 58 13.44 23.96 17.44
C VAL A 58 14.69 23.23 17.99
N ALA A 59 14.93 23.36 19.28
CA ALA A 59 15.69 22.39 20.04
C ALA A 59 14.80 21.14 20.15
N ILE A 60 14.97 20.20 19.22
CA ILE A 60 14.34 18.89 19.34
C ILE A 60 15.07 18.14 20.46
N ASP A 61 14.49 18.19 21.65
CA ASP A 61 14.83 17.32 22.77
C ASP A 61 14.37 15.90 22.44
N LEU A 62 15.10 15.26 21.53
CA LEU A 62 14.88 13.90 21.04
C LEU A 62 15.63 12.92 21.95
N ASP A 63 15.30 13.00 23.22
CA ASP A 63 15.84 12.11 24.22
C ASP A 63 15.20 10.72 24.07
N THR A 64 16.05 9.71 24.24
CA THR A 64 15.79 8.27 24.04
C THR A 64 14.63 7.74 24.89
N HIS A 65 14.09 8.54 25.80
CA HIS A 65 12.87 8.30 26.59
C HIS A 65 11.59 8.23 25.76
N CYS A 66 11.44 9.03 24.70
CA CYS A 66 10.21 9.03 23.88
C CYS A 66 10.05 7.72 23.06
N MET A 67 11.15 7.05 22.71
CA MET A 67 11.12 5.78 21.96
C MET A 67 10.76 4.57 22.85
N VAL A 68 10.95 4.66 24.17
CA VAL A 68 10.70 3.55 25.12
C VAL A 68 9.37 3.72 25.85
N GLN A 69 8.99 4.95 26.21
CA GLN A 69 7.72 5.19 26.92
C GLN A 69 6.49 5.08 25.99
N ASP A 70 6.64 5.39 24.71
CA ASP A 70 5.55 5.32 23.73
C ASP A 70 5.53 4.01 22.94
N TYR A 71 6.10 2.93 23.48
CA TYR A 71 6.15 1.65 22.76
C TYR A 71 4.76 1.13 22.33
N HIS A 72 3.72 1.50 23.07
CA HIS A 72 2.34 1.14 22.74
C HIS A 72 1.75 1.98 21.61
N VAL A 73 2.31 3.15 21.31
CA VAL A 73 1.76 4.13 20.35
C VAL A 73 2.14 3.79 18.91
N TRP A 74 3.30 3.17 18.71
CA TRP A 74 3.85 2.88 17.38
C TRP A 74 3.79 1.39 16.97
N THR A 75 3.20 0.53 17.81
CA THR A 75 2.98 -0.89 17.52
C THR A 75 1.51 -1.21 17.58
N LEU A 76 1.04 -2.12 16.73
CA LEU A 76 -0.33 -2.63 16.82
C LEU A 76 -0.58 -3.33 18.15
N ALA A 77 -1.78 -3.12 18.70
CA ALA A 77 -2.30 -3.96 19.77
C ALA A 77 -2.37 -5.43 19.29
N SER A 78 -2.27 -6.37 20.24
CA SER A 78 -2.26 -7.80 19.90
C SER A 78 -3.51 -8.22 19.13
N ALA A 79 -4.69 -7.73 19.54
CA ALA A 79 -5.95 -8.03 18.87
C ALA A 79 -5.97 -7.57 17.41
N ASP A 80 -5.51 -6.33 17.14
CA ASP A 80 -5.44 -5.80 15.77
C ASP A 80 -4.48 -6.61 14.90
N ARG A 81 -3.34 -7.01 15.47
CA ARG A 81 -2.35 -7.85 14.79
C ARG A 81 -2.92 -9.22 14.42
N ASP A 82 -3.68 -9.83 15.32
CA ASP A 82 -4.29 -11.13 15.08
C ASP A 82 -5.42 -11.05 14.06
N ALA A 83 -6.22 -9.97 14.09
CA ALA A 83 -7.22 -9.68 13.07
C ALA A 83 -6.58 -9.49 11.68
N ILE A 84 -5.53 -8.69 11.59
CA ILE A 84 -4.74 -8.47 10.36
C ILE A 84 -4.20 -9.79 9.80
N ARG A 85 -3.58 -10.62 10.65
CA ARG A 85 -3.05 -11.93 10.23
C ARG A 85 -4.14 -12.89 9.78
N THR A 86 -5.30 -12.84 10.42
CA THR A 86 -6.46 -13.65 10.03
C THR A 86 -6.96 -13.23 8.65
N ALA A 87 -7.13 -11.93 8.41
CA ALA A 87 -7.53 -11.39 7.12
C ALA A 87 -6.53 -11.76 6.01
N ALA A 88 -5.22 -11.62 6.27
CA ALA A 88 -4.16 -12.01 5.32
C ALA A 88 -4.18 -13.52 5.01
N SER A 89 -4.31 -14.36 6.03
CA SER A 89 -4.42 -15.81 5.89
C SER A 89 -5.63 -16.23 5.05
N ASP A 90 -6.79 -15.62 5.30
CA ASP A 90 -8.02 -15.92 4.57
C ASP A 90 -7.96 -15.44 3.12
N LEU A 91 -7.38 -14.26 2.86
CA LEU A 91 -7.12 -13.78 1.51
C LEU A 91 -6.18 -14.75 0.75
N VAL A 92 -5.09 -15.21 1.38
CA VAL A 92 -4.17 -16.19 0.79
C VAL A 92 -4.88 -17.50 0.45
N LYS A 93 -5.77 -18.00 1.33
CA LYS A 93 -6.59 -19.18 1.04
C LYS A 93 -7.49 -18.93 -0.15
N PHE A 94 -8.17 -17.78 -0.21
CA PHE A 94 -9.04 -17.42 -1.32
C PHE A 94 -8.27 -17.39 -2.65
N LEU A 95 -7.11 -16.72 -2.70
CA LEU A 95 -6.29 -16.65 -3.90
C LEU A 95 -5.93 -18.04 -4.45
N ARG A 96 -5.67 -19.01 -3.58
CA ARG A 96 -5.39 -20.41 -3.97
C ARG A 96 -6.60 -21.16 -4.52
N THR A 97 -7.81 -20.66 -4.33
CA THR A 97 -9.05 -21.26 -4.86
C THR A 97 -9.49 -20.67 -6.19
N ILE A 98 -8.82 -19.62 -6.68
CA ILE A 98 -9.18 -18.97 -7.94
C ILE A 98 -8.87 -19.92 -9.11
N ASN A 99 -9.92 -20.43 -9.73
CA ASN A 99 -9.80 -21.23 -10.94
C ASN A 99 -9.54 -20.32 -12.15
N GLY A 100 -8.67 -20.77 -13.06
CA GLY A 100 -8.37 -20.05 -14.31
C GLY A 100 -7.16 -19.11 -14.24
N ILE A 101 -6.59 -18.87 -13.06
CA ILE A 101 -5.33 -18.14 -12.91
C ILE A 101 -4.27 -19.09 -12.34
N PRO A 102 -3.19 -19.37 -13.09
CA PRO A 102 -2.18 -20.33 -12.65
C PRO A 102 -1.23 -19.69 -11.63
N ILE A 103 -1.71 -19.49 -10.40
CA ILE A 103 -0.92 -18.97 -9.28
C ILE A 103 0.03 -20.09 -8.80
N SER A 104 1.34 -19.85 -8.86
CA SER A 104 2.35 -20.81 -8.40
C SER A 104 2.67 -20.66 -6.92
N ALA A 105 2.68 -19.41 -6.42
CA ALA A 105 2.99 -19.13 -5.02
C ALA A 105 2.33 -17.84 -4.55
N THR A 106 2.06 -17.77 -3.25
CA THR A 106 1.67 -16.56 -2.53
C THR A 106 2.57 -16.39 -1.33
N THR A 107 3.10 -15.19 -1.12
CA THR A 107 4.04 -14.91 -0.04
C THR A 107 3.70 -13.56 0.58
N GLU A 108 3.47 -13.55 1.90
CA GLU A 108 3.41 -12.30 2.66
C GLU A 108 4.79 -11.65 2.63
N GLN A 109 4.85 -10.38 2.25
CA GLN A 109 6.07 -9.60 2.26
C GLN A 109 5.89 -8.33 3.08
N GLY A 110 6.91 -7.46 3.02
CA GLY A 110 6.80 -6.14 3.59
C GLY A 110 6.77 -6.17 5.11
N SER A 111 6.11 -5.16 5.68
CA SER A 111 6.29 -4.85 7.10
C SER A 111 5.60 -5.84 8.05
N LEU A 112 4.56 -6.53 7.59
CA LEU A 112 3.89 -7.57 8.36
C LEU A 112 4.81 -8.80 8.53
N ALA A 113 5.37 -9.32 7.44
CA ALA A 113 6.28 -10.47 7.44
C ALA A 113 7.54 -10.19 8.29
N LYS A 114 8.05 -8.96 8.25
CA LYS A 114 9.23 -8.53 9.02
C LYS A 114 8.96 -8.17 10.47
N ASN A 115 7.68 -8.14 10.89
CA ASN A 115 7.25 -7.62 12.18
C ASN A 115 7.70 -6.16 12.40
N THR A 116 7.69 -5.34 11.34
CA THR A 116 8.04 -3.91 11.33
C THR A 116 6.83 -3.03 10.97
N PHE A 117 5.62 -3.59 11.04
CA PHE A 117 4.36 -2.90 10.77
C PHE A 117 4.07 -1.80 11.81
N VAL A 118 3.49 -0.68 11.37
CA VAL A 118 3.10 0.45 12.25
C VAL A 118 1.65 0.88 11.97
N PRO A 119 0.87 1.33 12.98
CA PRO A 119 -0.56 1.63 12.79
C PRO A 119 -0.87 2.76 11.79
N LEU A 120 0.02 3.75 11.67
CA LEU A 120 -0.17 4.92 10.79
C LEU A 120 0.25 4.68 9.33
N SER A 121 0.71 3.48 9.03
CA SER A 121 1.27 3.12 7.75
C SER A 121 1.45 1.63 7.71
N SER A 122 0.56 0.97 6.99
CA SER A 122 0.98 0.17 5.86
C SER A 122 -0.20 -0.64 5.37
N ASP A 123 -0.35 -0.68 4.05
CA ASP A 123 -1.07 -1.73 3.37
C ASP A 123 -0.28 -3.04 3.58
N ILE A 124 -0.98 -4.18 3.56
CA ILE A 124 -0.34 -5.48 3.68
C ILE A 124 0.13 -5.92 2.30
N ASP A 125 1.44 -6.06 2.16
CA ASP A 125 2.06 -6.54 0.93
C ASP A 125 1.92 -8.08 0.80
N ILE A 126 1.23 -8.54 -0.24
CA ILE A 126 1.21 -9.95 -0.63
C ILE A 126 1.76 -10.07 -2.05
N VAL A 127 2.83 -10.83 -2.21
CA VAL A 127 3.36 -11.17 -3.54
C VAL A 127 2.66 -12.41 -4.07
N VAL A 128 2.17 -12.33 -5.30
CA VAL A 128 1.56 -13.44 -6.03
C VAL A 128 2.41 -13.76 -7.25
N GLU A 129 2.98 -14.96 -7.26
CA GLU A 129 3.70 -15.49 -8.40
C GLU A 129 2.70 -16.19 -9.34
N ILE A 130 2.62 -15.73 -10.59
CA ILE A 130 1.68 -16.24 -11.59
C ILE A 130 2.45 -16.80 -12.79
N VAL A 131 2.10 -18.00 -13.23
CA VAL A 131 2.75 -18.67 -14.35
C VAL A 131 2.38 -17.99 -15.67
N GLY A 132 3.38 -17.48 -16.39
CA GLY A 132 3.20 -16.77 -17.65
C GLY A 132 2.43 -15.46 -17.47
N PHE A 133 2.72 -14.74 -16.40
CA PHE A 133 2.14 -13.42 -16.16
C PHE A 133 2.66 -12.41 -17.20
N HIS A 134 3.93 -12.52 -17.58
CA HIS A 134 4.55 -11.60 -18.51
C HIS A 134 3.87 -11.62 -19.89
N GLY A 135 3.51 -10.44 -20.39
CA GLY A 135 2.77 -10.25 -21.64
C GLY A 135 1.25 -10.49 -21.53
N ARG A 136 0.74 -10.81 -20.34
CA ARG A 136 -0.70 -11.01 -20.04
C ARG A 136 -1.15 -10.23 -18.80
N GLU A 137 -0.39 -9.21 -18.41
CA GLU A 137 -0.54 -8.50 -17.15
C GLU A 137 -1.94 -7.88 -17.02
N GLU A 138 -2.40 -7.18 -18.05
CA GLU A 138 -3.72 -6.55 -18.08
C GLU A 138 -4.85 -7.58 -17.89
N LEU A 139 -4.89 -8.62 -18.74
CA LEU A 139 -5.91 -9.66 -18.70
C LEU A 139 -5.99 -10.36 -17.33
N ILE A 140 -4.84 -10.75 -16.78
CA ILE A 140 -4.77 -11.44 -15.50
C ILE A 140 -5.16 -10.49 -14.36
N SER A 141 -4.71 -9.23 -14.41
CA SER A 141 -5.04 -8.23 -13.41
C SER A 141 -6.54 -7.95 -13.36
N GLU A 142 -7.20 -7.81 -14.51
CA GLU A 142 -8.64 -7.58 -14.57
C GLU A 142 -9.45 -8.79 -14.09
N LEU A 143 -9.01 -10.01 -14.43
CA LEU A 143 -9.63 -11.22 -13.89
C LEU A 143 -9.49 -11.30 -12.37
N LEU A 144 -8.31 -11.00 -11.80
CA LEU A 144 -8.11 -10.95 -10.36
C LEU A 144 -8.99 -9.88 -9.70
N LYS A 145 -9.08 -8.67 -10.27
CA LYS A 145 -9.94 -7.60 -9.76
C LYS A 145 -11.40 -8.05 -9.69
N MET A 146 -11.92 -8.71 -10.72
CA MET A 146 -13.28 -9.26 -10.72
C MET A 146 -13.47 -10.30 -9.62
N MET A 147 -12.55 -11.26 -9.49
CA MET A 147 -12.62 -12.31 -8.47
C MET A 147 -12.53 -11.74 -7.05
N LEU A 148 -11.65 -10.75 -6.81
CA LEU A 148 -11.52 -10.05 -5.54
C LEU A 148 -12.81 -9.29 -5.19
N ALA A 149 -13.41 -8.61 -6.16
CA ALA A 149 -14.68 -7.91 -5.97
C ALA A 149 -15.83 -8.88 -5.63
N GLU A 150 -15.91 -10.03 -6.30
CA GLU A 150 -16.86 -11.10 -5.94
C GLU A 150 -16.62 -11.64 -4.52
N HIS A 151 -15.38 -11.63 -4.07
CA HIS A 151 -14.99 -11.99 -2.70
C HIS A 151 -15.14 -10.83 -1.69
N LYS A 152 -15.96 -9.81 -1.99
CA LYS A 152 -16.24 -8.66 -1.12
C LYS A 152 -15.01 -7.81 -0.80
N CYS A 153 -13.97 -7.86 -1.62
CA CYS A 153 -12.89 -6.88 -1.54
C CYS A 153 -13.38 -5.55 -2.13
N ARG A 154 -13.08 -4.43 -1.45
CA ARG A 154 -13.35 -3.10 -2.00
C ARG A 154 -12.09 -2.62 -2.71
N MET A 155 -12.16 -2.59 -4.03
CA MET A 155 -11.06 -2.14 -4.88
C MET A 155 -10.80 -0.64 -4.74
N GLU A 156 -9.52 -0.27 -4.82
CA GLU A 156 -9.04 1.11 -4.89
C GLU A 156 -8.35 1.36 -6.24
N ASP A 157 -7.82 2.56 -6.44
CA ASP A 157 -7.07 2.89 -7.65
C ASP A 157 -5.85 1.96 -7.77
N SER A 158 -5.82 1.15 -8.82
CA SER A 158 -4.94 -0.02 -8.94
C SER A 158 -4.35 -0.12 -10.33
N GLY A 159 -3.06 -0.43 -10.41
CA GLY A 159 -2.40 -0.75 -11.68
C GLY A 159 -2.66 -2.19 -12.15
N HIS A 160 -1.90 -2.63 -13.14
CA HIS A 160 -1.92 -4.03 -13.60
C HIS A 160 -0.98 -4.95 -12.81
N ASN A 161 -0.06 -4.35 -12.05
CA ASN A 161 1.05 -5.04 -11.42
C ASN A 161 1.02 -4.97 -9.88
N ILE A 162 0.21 -4.05 -9.36
CA ILE A 162 -0.09 -3.87 -7.94
C ILE A 162 -1.58 -3.59 -7.89
N LEU A 163 -2.32 -4.44 -7.18
CA LEU A 163 -3.74 -4.26 -6.94
C LEU A 163 -3.91 -3.76 -5.50
N ASN A 164 -4.51 -2.59 -5.35
CA ASN A 164 -4.79 -1.97 -4.07
C ASN A 164 -6.27 -2.20 -3.73
N PHE A 165 -6.54 -2.77 -2.56
CA PHE A 165 -7.91 -3.02 -2.11
C PHE A 165 -7.98 -3.20 -0.61
N SER A 166 -9.20 -3.14 -0.07
CA SER A 166 -9.47 -3.47 1.33
C SER A 166 -10.28 -4.77 1.45
N PHE A 167 -9.94 -5.59 2.44
CA PHE A 167 -10.63 -6.83 2.78
C PHE A 167 -10.75 -6.94 4.30
N GLN A 168 -11.96 -7.16 4.80
CA GLN A 168 -12.26 -7.21 6.24
C GLN A 168 -11.78 -5.98 7.04
N GLY A 169 -11.79 -4.79 6.40
CA GLY A 169 -11.33 -3.55 7.04
C GLY A 169 -9.81 -3.38 7.10
N VAL A 170 -9.07 -4.20 6.36
CA VAL A 170 -7.61 -4.15 6.26
C VAL A 170 -7.22 -3.86 4.82
N ASP A 171 -6.29 -2.94 4.61
CA ASP A 171 -5.82 -2.54 3.28
C ASP A 171 -4.66 -3.45 2.83
N PHE A 172 -4.67 -3.82 1.55
CA PHE A 172 -3.75 -4.78 0.94
C PHE A 172 -3.18 -4.24 -0.38
N ASP A 173 -1.89 -4.53 -0.57
CA ASP A 173 -1.15 -4.37 -1.81
C ASP A 173 -0.83 -5.76 -2.36
N LEU A 174 -1.58 -6.18 -3.39
CA LEU A 174 -1.32 -7.43 -4.08
C LEU A 174 -0.35 -7.20 -5.23
N VAL A 175 0.90 -7.57 -5.00
CA VAL A 175 2.00 -7.37 -5.95
C VAL A 175 2.10 -8.59 -6.85
N LEU A 176 1.73 -8.40 -8.11
CA LEU A 176 1.74 -9.46 -9.12
C LEU A 176 3.10 -9.52 -9.80
N ILE A 177 3.67 -10.73 -9.90
CA ILE A 177 4.93 -11.00 -10.57
C ILE A 177 4.87 -12.28 -11.41
N ASP A 178 5.71 -12.34 -12.43
CA ASP A 178 5.87 -13.56 -13.22
C ASP A 178 6.66 -14.61 -12.42
N ALA A 179 6.12 -15.82 -12.33
CA ALA A 179 6.72 -16.92 -11.59
C ALA A 179 8.10 -17.30 -12.11
N ALA A 180 8.33 -17.19 -13.43
CA ALA A 180 9.64 -17.47 -14.03
C ALA A 180 10.60 -16.27 -13.91
N LYS A 181 10.16 -15.14 -13.33
CA LYS A 181 10.97 -13.95 -13.05
C LYS A 181 11.70 -13.46 -14.30
N ILE A 182 10.98 -13.47 -15.43
CA ILE A 182 11.56 -13.16 -16.74
C ILE A 182 11.86 -11.67 -16.85
N ASP A 183 10.92 -10.83 -16.40
CA ASP A 183 11.07 -9.37 -16.43
C ASP A 183 11.86 -8.84 -15.21
N ASP A 184 12.50 -7.69 -15.39
CA ASP A 184 13.37 -7.11 -14.36
C ASP A 184 12.61 -6.61 -13.15
N ARG A 185 11.31 -6.27 -13.27
CA ARG A 185 10.50 -5.85 -12.13
C ARG A 185 10.24 -7.05 -11.22
N SER A 186 9.82 -8.19 -11.76
CA SER A 186 9.62 -9.43 -11.01
C SER A 186 10.89 -9.87 -10.28
N LYS A 187 12.05 -9.79 -10.95
CA LYS A 187 13.37 -10.05 -10.30
C LYS A 187 13.64 -9.11 -9.14
N ARG A 188 13.41 -7.80 -9.32
CA ARG A 188 13.66 -6.80 -8.27
C ARG A 188 12.76 -7.00 -7.05
N ILE A 189 11.47 -7.23 -7.25
CA ILE A 189 10.50 -7.45 -6.15
C ILE A 189 10.90 -8.69 -5.33
N ALA A 190 11.17 -9.80 -6.01
CA ALA A 190 11.61 -11.03 -5.36
C ALA A 190 12.91 -10.83 -4.56
N ALA A 191 13.89 -10.13 -5.15
CA ALA A 191 15.18 -9.86 -4.50
C ALA A 191 15.05 -8.90 -3.29
N GLN A 192 14.19 -7.89 -3.38
CA GLN A 192 13.97 -6.90 -2.33
C GLN A 192 13.34 -7.52 -1.08
N GLY A 193 12.29 -8.33 -1.27
CA GLY A 193 11.67 -9.09 -0.18
C GLY A 193 12.68 -9.99 0.51
N ALA A 194 13.36 -10.84 -0.27
CA ALA A 194 14.35 -11.78 0.24
C ALA A 194 15.51 -11.09 1.00
N ARG A 195 16.03 -9.97 0.50
CA ARG A 195 17.14 -9.26 1.13
C ARG A 195 16.76 -8.69 2.50
N THR A 196 15.65 -7.96 2.57
CA THR A 196 15.25 -7.31 3.83
C THR A 196 14.87 -8.34 4.89
N GLU A 197 14.19 -9.42 4.51
CA GLU A 197 13.86 -10.52 5.41
C GLU A 197 15.10 -11.27 5.89
N ALA A 198 16.05 -11.58 4.99
CA ALA A 198 17.28 -12.27 5.34
C ALA A 198 18.12 -11.50 6.35
N ILE A 199 18.25 -10.18 6.18
CA ILE A 199 19.04 -9.35 7.10
C ILE A 199 18.36 -9.30 8.47
N VAL A 200 17.06 -9.03 8.53
CA VAL A 200 16.32 -9.03 9.81
C VAL A 200 16.37 -10.40 10.50
N ALA A 201 16.32 -11.49 9.73
CA ALA A 201 16.45 -12.85 10.26
C ALA A 201 17.87 -13.20 10.73
N SER A 202 18.90 -12.58 10.13
CA SER A 202 20.31 -12.82 10.49
C SER A 202 20.70 -12.22 11.83
N GLU A 203 19.97 -11.20 12.30
CA GLU A 203 20.24 -10.52 13.57
C GLU A 203 19.74 -11.28 14.80
N ARG A 204 20.38 -12.42 15.12
CA ARG A 204 19.90 -13.36 16.13
C ARG A 204 19.79 -12.79 17.55
N ASN A 205 20.72 -11.92 17.94
CA ASN A 205 20.81 -11.46 19.33
C ASN A 205 19.96 -10.22 19.62
N ASP A 206 19.78 -9.35 18.62
CA ASP A 206 19.09 -8.07 18.81
C ASP A 206 17.89 -7.87 17.86
N ARG A 207 17.37 -8.95 17.25
CA ARG A 207 16.23 -8.90 16.32
C ARG A 207 15.07 -8.06 16.82
N GLN A 208 14.66 -8.27 18.07
CA GLN A 208 13.52 -7.56 18.66
C GLN A 208 13.80 -6.06 18.82
N LYS A 209 15.04 -5.69 19.17
CA LYS A 209 15.45 -4.29 19.27
C LYS A 209 15.50 -3.63 17.89
N LEU A 210 16.07 -4.31 16.90
CA LEU A 210 16.11 -3.86 15.52
C LEU A 210 14.70 -3.60 14.98
N GLN A 211 13.80 -4.59 15.10
CA GLN A 211 12.42 -4.46 14.66
C GLN A 211 11.70 -3.30 15.37
N SER A 212 11.94 -3.12 16.67
CA SER A 212 11.37 -2.01 17.45
C SER A 212 11.89 -0.66 16.97
N PHE A 213 13.18 -0.54 16.71
CA PHE A 213 13.79 0.68 16.20
C PHE A 213 13.28 1.04 14.80
N ILE A 214 13.15 0.05 13.91
CA ILE A 214 12.55 0.22 12.58
C ILE A 214 11.11 0.76 12.71
N ARG A 215 10.28 0.15 13.56
CA ARG A 215 8.90 0.64 13.79
C ARG A 215 8.93 2.10 14.23
N GLY A 216 9.88 2.46 15.07
CA GLY A 216 10.07 3.83 15.50
C GLY A 216 10.40 4.84 14.44
N VAL A 217 11.38 4.52 13.62
CA VAL A 217 11.75 5.36 12.48
C VAL A 217 10.58 5.51 11.51
N LYS A 218 9.85 4.42 11.21
CA LYS A 218 8.69 4.46 10.32
C LYS A 218 7.57 5.33 10.88
N TYR A 219 7.23 5.14 12.15
CA TYR A 219 6.21 5.92 12.83
C TYR A 219 6.56 7.40 12.85
N TRP A 220 7.81 7.73 13.22
CA TRP A 220 8.32 9.10 13.16
C TRP A 220 8.20 9.68 11.75
N SER A 221 8.68 8.97 10.72
CA SER A 221 8.64 9.44 9.33
C SER A 221 7.21 9.77 8.89
N LYS A 222 6.24 8.93 9.27
CA LYS A 222 4.82 9.16 8.93
C LYS A 222 4.22 10.32 9.71
N ARG A 223 4.51 10.44 11.00
CA ARG A 223 4.05 11.55 11.84
C ARG A 223 4.60 12.90 11.35
N GLN A 224 5.82 12.91 10.83
CA GLN A 224 6.46 14.10 10.26
C GLN A 224 6.13 14.33 8.78
N ASN A 225 5.29 13.48 8.17
CA ASN A 225 4.97 13.51 6.73
C ASN A 225 6.21 13.56 5.82
N VAL A 226 7.24 12.79 6.19
CA VAL A 226 8.48 12.71 5.43
C VAL A 226 8.29 11.78 4.22
N ALA A 227 8.57 12.29 3.03
CA ALA A 227 8.40 11.58 1.75
C ALA A 227 9.54 10.57 1.49
N ILE A 228 9.74 9.60 2.40
CA ILE A 228 10.68 8.49 2.23
C ILE A 228 9.90 7.18 2.28
N LYS A 229 10.16 6.28 1.32
CA LYS A 229 9.54 4.94 1.30
C LYS A 229 9.95 4.14 2.53
N SER A 230 8.99 3.38 3.08
CA SER A 230 9.24 2.52 4.27
C SER A 230 10.41 1.57 4.06
N CYS A 231 10.55 0.98 2.87
CA CYS A 231 11.65 0.06 2.59
C CYS A 231 13.02 0.78 2.61
N SER A 232 13.10 2.03 2.14
CA SER A 232 14.35 2.80 2.17
C SER A 232 14.76 3.10 3.61
N LEU A 233 13.80 3.45 4.49
CA LEU A 233 14.08 3.64 5.91
C LEU A 233 14.60 2.37 6.58
N GLU A 234 14.01 1.21 6.26
CA GLU A 234 14.50 -0.08 6.75
C GLU A 234 15.94 -0.34 6.32
N MET A 235 16.26 -0.11 5.05
CA MET A 235 17.62 -0.28 4.54
C MET A 235 18.64 0.64 5.22
N VAL A 236 18.27 1.89 5.49
CA VAL A 236 19.14 2.82 6.25
C VAL A 236 19.36 2.35 7.67
N VAL A 237 18.29 1.93 8.37
CA VAL A 237 18.42 1.40 9.73
C VAL A 237 19.35 0.19 9.74
N LEU A 238 19.18 -0.73 8.78
CA LEU A 238 20.05 -1.90 8.64
C LEU A 238 21.52 -1.51 8.39
N ALA A 239 21.77 -0.52 7.54
CA ALA A 239 23.13 -0.04 7.26
C ALA A 239 23.79 0.59 8.50
N LEU A 240 23.02 1.30 9.32
CA LEU A 240 23.50 1.95 10.54
C LEU A 240 23.48 1.03 11.76
N TRP A 241 22.83 -0.13 11.70
CA TRP A 241 22.53 -0.97 12.86
C TRP A 241 23.73 -1.29 13.76
N PRO A 242 24.92 -1.67 13.23
CA PRO A 242 26.09 -1.94 14.06
C PRO A 242 26.52 -0.75 14.93
N VAL A 243 26.37 0.48 14.42
CA VAL A 243 26.68 1.71 15.15
C VAL A 243 25.54 2.06 16.11
N LEU A 244 24.29 1.87 15.70
CA LEU A 244 23.11 2.18 16.51
C LEU A 244 23.00 1.33 17.78
N ILE A 245 23.46 0.08 17.73
CA ILE A 245 23.39 -0.87 18.85
C ILE A 245 24.68 -0.90 19.70
N ALA A 246 25.73 -0.17 19.28
CA ALA A 246 26.99 -0.14 20.01
C ALA A 246 26.80 0.43 21.43
N PRO A 247 27.45 -0.15 22.46
CA PRO A 247 27.35 0.35 23.84
C PRO A 247 27.76 1.82 24.01
N SER A 248 28.61 2.32 23.11
CA SER A 248 29.04 3.73 23.06
C SER A 248 27.96 4.69 22.56
N THR A 249 26.90 4.20 21.93
CA THR A 249 25.88 5.02 21.28
C THR A 249 24.74 5.32 22.26
N THR A 250 24.84 6.48 22.93
CA THR A 250 23.87 6.91 23.95
C THR A 250 22.52 7.37 23.37
N HIS A 251 22.51 7.88 22.14
CA HIS A 251 21.30 8.34 21.45
C HIS A 251 21.18 7.75 20.04
N PRO A 252 20.77 6.47 19.90
CA PRO A 252 20.69 5.81 18.60
C PRO A 252 19.78 6.54 17.61
N PHE A 253 18.63 7.07 18.06
CA PHE A 253 17.72 7.79 17.18
C PHE A 253 18.31 9.11 16.66
N ARG A 254 18.99 9.88 17.51
CA ARG A 254 19.73 11.08 17.08
C ARG A 254 20.81 10.72 16.08
N HIS A 255 21.54 9.62 16.32
CA HIS A 255 22.55 9.14 15.39
C HIS A 255 21.95 8.75 14.03
N PHE A 256 20.77 8.11 14.02
CA PHE A 256 20.02 7.85 12.80
C PHE A 256 19.67 9.14 12.06
N LEU A 257 19.07 10.14 12.73
CA LEU A 257 18.68 11.40 12.08
C LEU A 257 19.85 12.17 11.48
N LEU A 258 21.00 12.16 12.14
CA LEU A 258 22.20 12.83 11.65
C LEU A 258 22.79 12.17 10.39
N ASN A 259 22.55 10.86 10.20
CA ASN A 259 23.16 10.07 9.13
C ASN A 259 22.18 9.63 8.04
N VAL A 260 20.86 9.72 8.28
CA VAL A 260 19.82 9.21 7.37
C VAL A 260 20.00 9.76 5.96
N ARG A 261 20.28 11.06 5.82
CA ARG A 261 20.46 11.67 4.50
C ARG A 261 21.65 11.08 3.74
N ALA A 262 22.79 10.94 4.40
CA ALA A 262 24.01 10.41 3.78
C ALA A 262 23.84 8.95 3.36
N GLU A 263 23.15 8.14 4.17
CA GLU A 263 22.85 6.74 3.84
C GLU A 263 21.87 6.61 2.67
N LEU A 264 20.83 7.44 2.66
CA LEU A 264 19.83 7.51 1.60
C LEU A 264 20.44 7.83 0.22
N ASP A 265 21.51 8.64 0.18
CA ASP A 265 22.20 9.00 -1.06
C ASP A 265 23.13 7.89 -1.58
N LYS A 266 23.36 6.80 -0.83
CA LYS A 266 24.22 5.68 -1.27
C LYS A 266 23.56 4.90 -2.42
N PRO A 267 24.32 4.49 -3.47
CA PRO A 267 23.77 3.78 -4.63
C PRO A 267 22.92 2.56 -4.29
N ASP A 268 23.37 1.77 -3.31
CA ASP A 268 22.71 0.53 -2.89
C ASP A 268 21.36 0.75 -2.21
N ILE A 269 21.10 1.96 -1.68
CA ILE A 269 19.81 2.35 -1.09
C ILE A 269 19.00 3.15 -2.10
N LYS A 270 19.67 4.00 -2.88
CA LYS A 270 19.08 4.80 -3.96
C LYS A 270 18.32 3.97 -4.99
N ASN A 271 18.76 2.74 -5.25
CA ASN A 271 18.09 1.82 -6.18
C ASN A 271 16.76 1.24 -5.66
N TYR A 272 16.41 1.48 -4.40
CA TYR A 272 15.13 1.09 -3.79
C TYR A 272 14.13 2.26 -3.67
N TYR A 273 14.46 3.42 -4.25
CA TYR A 273 13.59 4.59 -4.34
C TYR A 273 12.54 4.51 -5.42
#